data_AF-A0A150P6W2-F1
#
_entry.id   AF-A0A150P6W2-F1
#
_cell.length_a   1.000
_cell.length_b   1.000
_cell.length_c   1.000
_cell.angle_alpha   90.00
_cell.angle_beta   90.00
_cell.angle_gamma   90.00
#
_symmetry.space_group_name_H-M   'P 1'
#
loop_
_entity.id
_entity.type
_entity.pdbx_description
1 polymer ?
#
loop_
_entity_poly.entity_id
_entity_poly.type
_entity_poly.pdbx_seq_one_letter_code
_entity_poly.pdbx_strand_id
1 'polypeptide(L)'
;MRIQVPFLRVGSVEVPPPAYQSEGAVGLDLCAAVDAPVTLAPGERKLLPTGYAVALPDGYEGQVRPRSGLALHHGITVLNSPGTIDPDYRGEIKVVLINLGAEPFTVRR
;
A
#
# COMPACT_ATOMS: atom_id res chain seq x y z
N MET A 1 0.62 -2.61 -24.85
CA MET A 1 0.86 -1.19 -24.46
C MET A 1 1.69 -1.20 -23.18
N ARG A 2 2.79 -0.45 -23.12
CA ARG A 2 3.65 -0.36 -21.92
C ARG A 2 3.42 1.03 -21.31
N ILE A 3 2.84 1.06 -20.12
CA ILE A 3 2.60 2.32 -19.39
C ILE A 3 3.83 2.57 -18.52
N GLN A 4 4.41 3.76 -18.62
CA GLN A 4 5.47 4.18 -17.72
C GLN A 4 4.86 5.03 -16.61
N VAL A 5 5.08 4.62 -15.36
CA VAL A 5 4.63 5.35 -14.17
C VAL A 5 5.87 5.81 -13.40
N PRO A 6 6.26 7.08 -13.50
CA PRO A 6 7.28 7.65 -12.63
C PRO A 6 6.87 7.55 -11.17
N PHE A 7 7.84 7.23 -10.31
CA PHE A 7 7.67 7.25 -8.86
C PHE A 7 8.89 7.87 -8.19
N LEU A 8 8.67 8.47 -7.02
CA LEU A 8 9.70 9.16 -6.24
C LEU A 8 9.64 8.67 -4.79
N ARG A 9 10.82 8.44 -4.19
CA ARG A 9 10.93 8.25 -2.74
C ARG A 9 10.75 9.60 -2.05
N VAL A 10 9.77 9.70 -1.17
CA VAL A 10 9.40 10.94 -0.46
C VAL A 10 9.48 10.82 1.08
N GLY A 11 9.58 9.60 1.61
CA GLY A 11 9.71 9.34 3.05
C GLY A 11 11.16 9.29 3.56
N SER A 12 11.34 9.45 4.88
CA SER A 12 12.62 9.28 5.59
C SER A 12 13.00 7.82 5.81
N VAL A 13 12.01 6.93 5.93
CA VAL A 13 12.23 5.48 6.04
C VAL A 13 12.49 4.91 4.66
N GLU A 14 13.67 4.34 4.47
CA GLU A 14 13.98 3.62 3.25
C GLU A 14 13.25 2.27 3.23
N VAL A 15 12.58 1.96 2.12
CA VAL A 15 11.96 0.66 1.83
C VAL A 15 12.26 0.30 0.38
N PRO A 16 12.19 -0.99 0.00
CA PRO A 16 12.38 -1.38 -1.40
C PRO A 16 11.38 -0.69 -2.34
N PRO A 17 11.80 -0.33 -3.56
CA PRO A 17 10.87 0.23 -4.54
C PRO A 17 9.80 -0.80 -4.93
N PRO A 18 8.57 -0.35 -5.21
CA PRO A 18 7.52 -1.26 -5.66
C PRO A 18 7.92 -1.93 -6.98
N ALA A 19 7.83 -3.25 -7.03
CA ALA A 19 8.25 -4.05 -8.18
C ALA A 19 7.34 -5.26 -8.39
N TYR A 20 7.15 -5.63 -9.64
CA TYR A 20 6.48 -6.87 -10.02
C TYR A 20 7.36 -8.08 -9.67
N GLN A 21 6.77 -9.06 -9.01
CA GLN A 21 7.49 -10.25 -8.53
C GLN A 21 7.59 -11.37 -9.59
N SER A 22 6.84 -11.26 -10.68
CA SER A 22 6.90 -12.19 -11.82
C SER A 22 6.44 -11.51 -13.10
N GLU A 23 6.75 -12.10 -14.26
CA GLU A 23 6.36 -11.55 -15.57
C GLU A 23 4.85 -11.43 -15.76
N GLY A 24 4.07 -12.31 -15.12
CA GLY A 24 2.60 -12.31 -15.19
C GLY A 24 1.92 -11.50 -14.08
N ALA A 25 2.68 -10.83 -13.21
CA ALA A 25 2.10 -10.09 -12.10
C ALA A 25 1.37 -8.84 -12.60
N VAL A 26 0.12 -8.67 -12.14
CA VAL A 26 -0.73 -7.51 -12.48
C VAL A 26 -0.69 -6.40 -11.43
N GLY A 27 -0.18 -6.72 -10.24
CA GLY A 27 0.02 -5.79 -9.14
C GLY A 27 1.43 -5.88 -8.58
N LEU A 28 1.81 -4.85 -7.83
CA LEU A 28 3.06 -4.76 -7.09
C LEU A 28 2.75 -4.57 -5.60
N ASP A 29 3.58 -5.13 -4.74
CA ASP A 29 3.44 -4.96 -3.31
C ASP A 29 3.98 -3.58 -2.88
N LEU A 30 3.28 -2.93 -1.96
CA LEU A 30 3.72 -1.69 -1.29
C LEU A 30 4.23 -2.05 0.11
N CYS A 31 5.47 -1.66 0.42
CA CYS A 31 6.03 -1.82 1.76
C CYS A 31 5.53 -0.72 2.70
N ALA A 32 5.44 -1.04 4.00
CA ALA A 32 5.14 -0.04 5.02
C ALA A 32 6.42 0.71 5.41
N ALA A 33 6.45 2.02 5.16
CA ALA A 33 7.58 2.89 5.49
C ALA A 33 7.47 3.43 6.92
N VAL A 34 7.39 2.54 7.91
CA VAL A 34 7.25 2.90 9.35
C VAL A 34 8.60 2.84 10.07
N ASP A 35 8.92 3.85 10.87
CA ASP A 35 10.18 3.92 11.66
C ASP A 35 10.21 2.89 12.81
N ALA A 36 9.05 2.50 13.31
CA ALA A 36 8.88 1.53 14.39
C ALA A 36 7.67 0.61 14.11
N PRO A 37 7.64 -0.61 14.69
CA PRO A 37 6.50 -1.50 14.54
C PRO A 37 5.17 -0.83 14.97
N VAL A 38 4.13 -1.01 14.16
CA VAL A 38 2.80 -0.45 14.41
C VAL A 38 1.82 -1.58 14.62
N THR A 39 1.29 -1.72 15.84
CA THR A 39 0.24 -2.70 16.14
C THR A 39 -1.15 -2.12 15.87
N LEU A 40 -2.01 -2.92 15.25
CA LEU A 40 -3.45 -2.70 15.10
C LEU A 40 -4.19 -3.71 15.98
N ALA A 41 -4.89 -3.25 17.01
CA ALA A 41 -5.84 -4.08 17.75
C ALA A 41 -7.04 -4.46 16.86
N PRO A 42 -7.81 -5.51 17.19
CA PRO A 42 -9.07 -5.81 16.52
C PRO A 42 -10.00 -4.58 16.43
N GLY A 43 -10.49 -4.28 15.23
CA GLY A 43 -11.31 -3.10 14.91
C GLY A 43 -10.53 -1.78 14.72
N GLU A 44 -9.23 -1.76 15.03
CA GLU A 44 -8.40 -0.56 14.86
C GLU A 44 -8.05 -0.34 13.38
N ARG A 45 -7.97 0.94 12.99
CA ARG A 45 -7.51 1.36 11.67
C ARG A 45 -6.37 2.37 11.79
N LYS A 46 -5.38 2.27 10.90
CA LYS A 46 -4.25 3.20 10.83
C LYS A 46 -3.93 3.55 9.39
N LEU A 47 -3.56 4.81 9.18
CA LEU A 47 -3.00 5.30 7.92
C LEU A 47 -1.50 5.05 7.94
N LEU A 48 -1.00 4.18 7.07
CA LEU A 48 0.41 3.83 7.00
C LEU A 48 1.10 4.43 5.76
N PRO A 49 2.28 5.05 5.94
CA PRO A 49 3.10 5.54 4.84
C PRO A 49 3.70 4.40 4.02
N THR A 50 3.93 4.66 2.72
CA THR A 50 4.66 3.74 1.83
C THR A 50 6.02 4.28 1.42
N GLY A 51 6.30 5.56 1.69
CA GLY A 51 7.54 6.23 1.32
C GLY A 51 7.61 6.63 -0.15
N TYR A 52 6.56 6.37 -0.94
CA TYR A 52 6.56 6.63 -2.39
C TYR A 52 5.39 7.50 -2.84
N ALA A 53 5.68 8.40 -3.77
CA ALA A 53 4.69 9.12 -4.56
C ALA A 53 4.78 8.69 -6.03
N VAL A 54 3.70 8.79 -6.77
CA VAL A 54 3.62 8.41 -8.20
C VAL A 54 3.08 9.56 -9.03
N ALA A 55 3.37 9.54 -10.33
CA ALA A 55 2.72 10.38 -11.31
C ALA A 55 2.09 9.47 -12.38
N LEU A 56 0.79 9.22 -12.28
CA LEU A 56 0.07 8.42 -13.26
C LEU A 56 -0.19 9.26 -14.53
N PRO A 57 -0.17 8.65 -15.72
CA PRO A 57 -0.57 9.33 -16.95
C PRO A 57 -2.09 9.57 -16.98
N ASP A 58 -2.50 10.61 -17.72
CA ASP A 58 -3.91 10.92 -17.91
C ASP A 58 -4.68 9.74 -18.53
N GLY A 59 -5.91 9.54 -18.06
CA GLY A 59 -6.78 8.43 -18.51
C GLY A 59 -6.53 7.10 -17.79
N TYR A 60 -5.67 7.07 -16.76
CA TYR A 60 -5.41 5.90 -15.92
C TYR A 60 -5.71 6.19 -14.46
N GLU A 61 -5.94 5.14 -13.68
CA GLU A 61 -5.94 5.23 -12.21
C GLU A 61 -5.02 4.15 -11.64
N GLY A 62 -4.49 4.42 -10.45
CA GLY A 62 -3.87 3.41 -9.60
C GLY A 62 -4.90 2.86 -8.62
N GLN A 63 -4.78 1.59 -8.26
CA GLN A 63 -5.64 0.99 -7.24
C GLN A 63 -4.80 0.28 -6.18
N VAL A 64 -4.97 0.69 -4.93
CA VAL A 64 -4.43 -0.02 -3.76
C VAL A 64 -5.46 -1.05 -3.31
N ARG A 65 -5.06 -2.32 -3.32
CA ARG A 65 -5.92 -3.46 -2.98
C ARG A 65 -5.31 -4.30 -1.84
N PRO A 66 -6.13 -5.05 -1.06
CA PRO A 66 -5.64 -5.95 -0.01
C PRO A 66 -4.81 -7.09 -0.59
N ARG A 67 -3.80 -7.54 0.17
CA ARG A 67 -3.12 -8.82 -0.09
C ARG A 67 -3.99 -9.95 0.43
N SER A 68 -4.34 -10.90 -0.44
CA SER A 68 -5.25 -12.01 -0.11
C SER A 68 -4.80 -12.83 1.10
N GLY A 69 -3.50 -13.11 1.22
CA GLY A 69 -2.95 -13.83 2.37
C GLY A 69 -3.14 -13.09 3.69
N LEU A 70 -2.95 -11.77 3.72
CA LEU A 70 -3.17 -10.97 4.93
C LEU A 70 -4.65 -10.92 5.32
N ALA A 71 -5.53 -10.81 4.33
CA ALA A 71 -6.97 -10.83 4.55
C ALA A 71 -7.43 -12.20 5.09
N LEU A 72 -7.01 -13.29 4.47
CA LEU A 72 -7.43 -14.65 4.83
C LEU A 72 -6.89 -15.09 6.20
N HIS A 73 -5.60 -14.84 6.48
CA HIS A 73 -4.95 -15.41 7.67
C HIS A 73 -4.99 -14.50 8.89
N HIS A 74 -5.17 -13.19 8.70
CA HIS A 74 -5.08 -12.21 9.78
C HIS A 74 -6.25 -11.22 9.83
N GLY A 75 -7.18 -11.26 8.87
CA GLY A 75 -8.27 -10.27 8.79
C GLY A 75 -7.80 -8.85 8.47
N ILE A 76 -6.59 -8.69 7.93
CA ILE A 76 -6.05 -7.37 7.57
C ILE A 76 -6.48 -7.02 6.15
N THR A 77 -7.13 -5.86 6.02
CA THR A 77 -7.57 -5.33 4.73
C THR A 77 -7.30 -3.84 4.61
N VAL A 78 -7.44 -3.33 3.39
CA VAL A 78 -7.42 -1.90 3.08
C VAL A 78 -8.85 -1.39 3.22
N LEU A 79 -9.10 -0.52 4.21
CA LEU A 79 -10.45 -0.10 4.60
C LEU A 79 -11.22 0.56 3.46
N ASN A 80 -10.53 1.36 2.64
CA ASN A 80 -11.09 2.04 1.48
C ASN A 80 -10.82 1.29 0.16
N SER A 81 -10.65 -0.03 0.18
CA SER A 81 -10.37 -0.81 -1.03
C SER A 81 -11.55 -0.83 -2.02
N PRO A 82 -11.28 -0.73 -3.34
CA PRO A 82 -9.98 -0.35 -3.93
C PRO A 82 -9.70 1.14 -3.67
N GLY A 83 -8.51 1.44 -3.13
CA GLY A 83 -8.09 2.82 -2.90
C GLY A 83 -7.60 3.46 -4.20
N THR A 84 -8.36 4.42 -4.73
CA THR A 84 -8.04 5.11 -5.99
C THR A 84 -6.87 6.08 -5.83
N ILE A 85 -5.96 6.06 -6.81
CA ILE A 85 -4.91 7.06 -7.01
C ILE A 85 -5.18 7.73 -8.36
N ASP A 86 -5.51 9.02 -8.33
CA ASP A 86 -5.83 9.80 -9.52
C ASP A 86 -4.56 10.27 -10.28
N PRO A 87 -4.65 10.54 -11.61
CA PRO A 87 -3.56 11.12 -12.41
C PRO A 87 -2.93 12.40 -11.89
N ASP A 88 -3.68 13.22 -11.17
CA ASP A 88 -3.23 14.50 -10.62
C ASP A 88 -2.73 14.39 -9.16
N TYR A 89 -2.86 13.22 -8.54
CA TYR A 89 -2.34 12.99 -7.19
C TYR A 89 -0.80 12.94 -7.20
N ARG A 90 -0.17 13.79 -6.39
CA ARG A 90 1.30 13.86 -6.23
C ARG A 90 1.77 13.62 -4.81
N GLY A 91 0.84 13.38 -3.88
CA GLY A 91 1.17 13.07 -2.51
C GLY A 91 1.81 11.69 -2.37
N GLU A 92 2.34 11.42 -1.18
CA GLU A 92 2.74 10.07 -0.80
C GLU A 92 1.53 9.13 -0.87
N ILE A 93 1.70 7.94 -1.43
CA ILE A 93 0.71 6.87 -1.30
C ILE A 93 0.69 6.43 0.16
N LYS A 94 -0.47 6.53 0.80
CA LYS A 94 -0.69 6.04 2.16
C LYS A 94 -1.84 5.05 2.15
N VAL A 95 -1.73 4.01 2.97
CA VAL A 95 -2.68 2.89 2.99
C VAL A 95 -3.45 2.90 4.31
N VAL A 96 -4.79 2.96 4.23
CA VAL A 96 -5.64 2.83 5.41
C VAL A 96 -5.85 1.35 5.71
N LEU A 97 -5.02 0.77 6.59
CA LEU A 97 -5.22 -0.60 7.04
C LEU A 97 -6.24 -0.64 8.17
N ILE A 98 -7.06 -1.69 8.18
CA ILE A 98 -7.95 -2.05 9.28
C ILE A 98 -7.73 -3.50 9.65
N ASN A 99 -7.77 -3.79 10.96
CA ASN A 99 -7.77 -5.16 11.47
C ASN A 99 -9.21 -5.62 11.73
N LEU A 100 -9.72 -6.51 10.89
CA LEU A 100 -11.01 -7.19 11.06
C LEU A 100 -10.86 -8.60 11.67
N GLY A 101 -9.63 -8.99 12.01
CA GLY A 101 -9.33 -10.24 12.71
C GLY A 101 -9.61 -10.15 14.21
N ALA A 102 -9.38 -11.27 14.90
CA ALA A 102 -9.59 -11.39 16.35
C ALA A 102 -8.33 -11.09 17.18
N GLU A 103 -7.14 -11.13 16.55
CA GLU A 103 -5.85 -10.95 17.23
C GLU A 103 -5.18 -9.63 16.82
N PRO A 104 -4.37 -9.00 17.70
CA PRO A 104 -3.55 -7.86 17.32
C PRO A 104 -2.58 -8.21 16.17
N PHE A 105 -2.49 -7.32 15.19
CA PHE A 105 -1.57 -7.47 14.06
C PHE A 105 -0.51 -6.39 14.08
N THR A 106 0.77 -6.77 13.96
CA THR A 106 1.88 -5.81 13.97
C THR A 106 2.47 -5.65 12.59
N VAL A 107 2.33 -4.45 12.03
CA VAL A 107 2.99 -4.05 10.79
C VAL A 107 4.44 -3.67 11.09
N ARG A 108 5.36 -4.14 10.25
CA ARG A 108 6.79 -3.89 10.32
C ARG A 108 7.30 -3.40 8.96
N ARG A 109 8.51 -2.83 8.96
CA ARG A 109 9.25 -2.47 7.73
C ARG A 109 9.61 -3.71 6.93
#